data_AF-A0A5B7IJZ5-F1
#
_entry.id   AF-A0A5B7IJZ5-F1
#
_cell.length_a   1.000
_cell.length_b   1.000
_cell.length_c   1.000
_cell.angle_alpha   90.00
_cell.angle_beta   90.00
_cell.angle_gamma   90.00
#
_symmetry.space_group_name_H-M   'P 1'
#
loop_
_entity.id
_entity.type
_entity.pdbx_description
1 polymer ?
#
loop_
_entity_poly.entity_id
_entity_poly.type
_entity_poly.pdbx_seq_one_letter_code
_entity_poly.pdbx_strand_id
1 'polypeptide(L)' 'MLEQFDFLDGDNVAVWGWGSGASLALDAAALEPSLIKCVAAVNPVVDWRAHGKYRAITMS' A
#
# COMPACT_ATOMS: atom_id res chain seq x y z
N MET A 1 8.42 0.72 20.30
CA MET A 1 8.70 -0.54 19.54
C MET A 1 9.99 -0.40 18.74
N LEU A 2 10.17 0.68 17.96
CA LEU A 2 11.47 0.98 17.31
C LEU A 2 12.62 1.10 18.32
N GLU A 3 12.37 1.73 19.47
CA GLU A 3 13.33 1.86 20.60
C GLU A 3 13.80 0.52 21.22
N GLN A 4 13.18 -0.61 20.84
CA GLN A 4 13.56 -1.93 21.34
C GLN A 4 14.52 -2.67 20.39
N PHE A 5 14.71 -2.16 19.17
CA PHE A 5 15.46 -2.83 18.12
C PHE A 5 16.34 -1.83 17.36
N ASP A 6 17.58 -1.64 17.84
CA ASP A 6 18.53 -0.63 17.34
C ASP A 6 18.93 -0.77 15.86
N PHE A 7 18.66 -1.92 15.24
CA PHE A 7 18.91 -2.14 13.81
C PHE A 7 17.79 -1.62 12.90
N LEU A 8 16.64 -1.23 13.46
CA LEU A 8 15.53 -0.68 12.68
C LEU A 8 15.74 0.82 12.45
N ASP A 9 15.92 1.17 11.18
CA ASP A 9 16.01 2.56 10.75
C ASP A 9 14.59 3.15 10.57
N GLY A 10 14.14 3.91 11.57
CA GLY A 10 12.84 4.58 11.54
C GLY A 10 12.75 5.75 10.55
N ASP A 11 13.88 6.27 10.08
CA ASP A 11 13.90 7.39 9.13
C ASP A 11 13.75 6.89 7.67
N ASN A 12 14.01 5.60 7.41
CA ASN A 12 13.95 4.99 6.09
C ASN A 12 12.96 3.82 6.00
N VAL A 13 11.69 4.13 6.25
CA VAL A 13 10.61 3.14 6.20
C VAL A 13 9.95 3.10 4.82
N ALA A 14 9.79 1.89 4.28
CA ALA A 14 9.06 1.61 3.06
C ALA A 14 7.96 0.58 3.31
N VAL A 15 6.86 0.66 2.56
CA VAL A 15 5.75 -0.30 2.67
C VAL A 15 5.59 -1.06 1.35
N TRP A 16 5.43 -2.37 1.44
CA TRP A 16 5.14 -3.23 0.29
C TRP A 16 3.80 -3.92 0.48
N GLY A 17 3.06 -4.11 -0.62
CA GLY A 17 1.81 -4.85 -0.59
C GLY A 17 1.40 -5.39 -1.96
N TRP A 18 0.48 -6.37 -1.93
CA TRP A 18 -0.17 -6.94 -3.12
C TRP A 18 -1.70 -6.91 -2.99
N GLY A 19 -2.42 -6.67 -4.09
CA GLY A 19 -3.89 -6.68 -4.09
C GLY A 19 -4.47 -5.62 -3.16
N SER A 20 -5.32 -6.03 -2.21
CA SER A 20 -5.83 -5.14 -1.16
C SER A 20 -4.72 -4.57 -0.26
N GLY A 21 -3.66 -5.34 -0.01
CA GLY A 21 -2.50 -4.86 0.75
C GLY A 21 -1.75 -3.75 0.01
N ALA A 22 -1.73 -3.78 -1.32
CA ALA A 22 -1.15 -2.70 -2.12
C ALA A 22 -1.99 -1.42 -2.05
N SER A 23 -3.32 -1.53 -2.02
CA SER A 23 -4.20 -0.37 -1.76
C SER A 23 -3.93 0.25 -0.40
N LEU A 24 -3.86 -0.58 0.66
CA LEU A 24 -3.56 -0.09 2.01
C LEU A 24 -2.17 0.54 2.11
N ALA A 25 -1.17 0.00 1.40
CA ALA A 25 0.17 0.58 1.38
C ALA A 25 0.17 1.98 0.76
N LEU A 26 -0.61 2.20 -0.29
CA LEU A 26 -0.79 3.53 -0.90
C LEU A 26 -1.51 4.49 0.07
N ASP A 27 -2.58 4.04 0.71
CA ASP A 27 -3.32 4.84 1.70
C ASP A 27 -2.42 5.23 2.88
N ALA A 28 -1.60 4.30 3.38
CA ALA A 28 -0.66 4.55 4.47
C ALA A 28 0.34 5.67 4.11
N ALA A 29 0.91 5.64 2.90
CA ALA A 29 1.83 6.69 2.46
C ALA A 29 1.15 8.05 2.24
N ALA A 30 -0.14 8.06 1.85
CA ALA A 30 -0.90 9.29 1.74
C ALA A 30 -1.24 9.90 3.11
N LEU A 31 -1.50 9.06 4.11
CA LEU A 31 -1.83 9.49 5.48
C LEU A 31 -0.59 9.93 6.26
N GLU A 32 0.54 9.23 6.10
CA GLU A 32 1.77 9.45 6.86
C GLU A 32 3.00 9.67 5.95
N PRO A 33 2.99 10.71 5.09
CA PRO A 33 4.07 10.97 4.13
C PRO A 33 5.40 11.33 4.78
N SER A 34 5.41 11.76 6.05
CA SER A 34 6.63 12.02 6.81
C SER A 34 7.32 10.74 7.28
N LEU A 35 6.55 9.67 7.51
CA LEU A 35 7.05 8.39 8.01
C LEU A 35 7.44 7.45 6.86
N ILE A 36 6.60 7.34 5.84
CA ILE A 36 6.80 6.39 4.73
C ILE A 36 7.51 7.09 3.57
N LYS A 37 8.74 6.67 3.29
CA LYS A 37 9.56 7.23 2.19
C LYS A 37 9.11 6.75 0.83
N CYS A 38 8.72 5.47 0.72
CA CYS A 38 8.26 4.91 -0.54
C CYS A 38 7.34 3.70 -0.35
N VAL A 39 6.62 3.39 -1.42
CA VAL A 39 5.69 2.26 -1.47
C VAL A 39 5.93 1.42 -2.71
N ALA A 40 5.95 0.11 -2.53
CA ALA A 40 5.91 -0.86 -3.61
C ALA A 40 4.53 -1.55 -3.62
N ALA A 41 3.61 -0.99 -4.40
CA ALA A 41 2.23 -1.45 -4.52
C ALA A 41 2.04 -2.31 -5.78
N VAL A 42 1.74 -3.59 -5.60
CA VAL A 42 1.56 -4.54 -6.70
C VAL A 42 0.09 -4.91 -6.86
N ASN A 43 -0.47 -4.70 -8.06
CA ASN A 43 -1.91 -4.92 -8.34
C ASN A 43 -2.87 -4.24 -7.33
N PRO A 44 -2.68 -2.94 -7.00
CA PRO A 44 -3.58 -2.25 -6.08
C PRO A 44 -4.95 -2.00 -6.69
N VAL A 45 -5.97 -1.98 -5.84
CA VAL A 45 -7.24 -1.33 -6.15
C VAL A 45 -7.09 0.17 -5.88
N VAL A 46 -7.04 0.98 -6.94
CA VAL A 46 -6.90 2.44 -6.85
C VAL A 46 -8.22 3.19 -7.04
N ASP A 47 -9.23 2.52 -7.62
CA ASP A 47 -10.59 3.03 -7.74
C ASP A 47 -11.59 1.91 -7.47
N TRP A 48 -12.27 2.01 -6.33
CA TRP A 48 -13.30 1.06 -5.92
C TRP A 48 -14.53 1.07 -6.83
N ARG A 49 -14.80 2.15 -7.57
CA ARG A 49 -15.92 2.22 -8.54
C ARG A 49 -15.63 1.43 -9.81
N ALA A 50 -14.35 1.33 -10.16
CA ALA A 50 -13.87 0.50 -11.27
C ALA A 50 -13.70 -0.96 -10.83
N HIS A 51 -13.29 -1.17 -9.59
CA HIS A 51 -13.13 -2.48 -8.97
C HIS A 51 -14.48 -3.22 -8.88
N GLY A 52 -14.62 -4.30 -9.64
CA GLY A 52 -15.86 -5.09 -9.74
C GLY A 52 -16.58 -4.95 -11.07
N LYS A 53 -16.52 -3.78 -11.75
CA LYS A 53 -17.08 -3.62 -13.10
C LYS A 53 -16.30 -4.44 -14.14
N TYR A 54 -14.97 -4.52 -14.00
CA TYR A 54 -14.14 -5.36 -14.88
C TYR A 54 -14.48 -6.86 -14.79
N ARG A 55 -14.98 -7.34 -13.64
CA ARG A 55 -15.36 -8.75 -13.46
C ARG A 55 -16.64 -9.11 -14.21
N ALA A 56 -17.52 -8.13 -14.48
CA ALA A 56 -18.76 -8.33 -15.20
C ALA A 56 -18.56 -8.40 -16.73
N ILE A 57 -17.49 -7.78 -17.27
CA ILE A 57 -17.25 -7.72 -18.72
C ILE A 57 -16.46 -8.94 -19.22
N THR A 58 -15.63 -9.56 -18.38
CA THR A 58 -14.85 -10.75 -18.73
C THR A 58 -15.59 -12.08 -18.52
N MET A 59 -16.84 -12.05 -18.04
CA MET A 59 -17.71 -13.23 -17.91
C MET A 59 -18.91 -13.22 -18.88
N SER A 60 -18.87 -12.37 -19.92
CA SER A 60 -19.85 -12.34 -21.02
C SER A 60 -19.27 -12.88 -22.31
#